data_AF-A0A180GZD7-F1
#
_entry.id   AF-A0A180GZD7-F1
#
_cell.length_a   1.000
_cell.length_b   1.000
_cell.length_c   1.000
_cell.angle_alpha   90.00
_cell.angle_beta   90.00
_cell.angle_gamma   90.00
#
_symmetry.space_group_name_H-M   'P 1'
#
loop_
_entity.id
_entity.type
_entity.pdbx_description
1 polymer ?
#
loop_
_entity_poly.entity_id
_entity_poly.type
_entity_poly.pdbx_seq_one_letter_code
_entity_poly.pdbx_strand_id
1 'polypeptide(L)'
;MIEPLYNIFFNIFTPAPMESGPEPASWLVFEGPMSAPSNSTTISVTTHASSFHATFPVQKQTVGYAELEGVLKVVQASDVILAEDPDTHESCMFAMSSDKTNIRQALQTIAVGKCAWIAAEIIARNKNVINIKVNNMFVIDGFKVEMI
;
A
#
# COMPACT_ATOMS: atom_id res chain seq x y z
N MET A 1 -2.47 -17.86 -12.55
CA MET A 1 -3.48 -18.13 -11.51
C MET A 1 -3.21 -17.11 -10.40
N ILE A 2 -4.19 -16.29 -10.02
CA ILE A 2 -4.03 -15.32 -8.93
C ILE A 2 -4.33 -16.07 -7.64
N GLU A 3 -3.36 -16.16 -6.73
CA GLU A 3 -3.58 -16.78 -5.42
C GLU A 3 -4.11 -15.73 -4.44
N PRO A 4 -5.16 -16.03 -3.66
CA PRO A 4 -5.64 -15.11 -2.64
C PRO A 4 -4.57 -14.90 -1.56
N LEU A 5 -4.42 -13.66 -1.14
CA LEU A 5 -3.62 -13.30 0.02
C LEU A 5 -4.32 -13.77 1.30
N TYR A 6 -3.73 -14.74 1.97
CA TYR A 6 -4.19 -15.16 3.29
C TYR A 6 -3.64 -14.22 4.37
N ASN A 7 -4.43 -13.98 5.42
CA ASN A 7 -4.06 -13.20 6.62
C ASN A 7 -3.88 -11.68 6.43
N ILE A 8 -4.46 -11.10 5.38
CA ILE A 8 -4.64 -9.65 5.27
C ILE A 8 -6.12 -9.35 5.43
N PHE A 9 -6.47 -8.65 6.52
CA PHE A 9 -7.85 -8.28 6.80
C PHE A 9 -8.04 -6.79 6.55
N PHE A 10 -9.11 -6.44 5.84
CA PHE A 10 -9.51 -5.05 5.58
C PHE A 10 -10.86 -4.75 6.23
N ASN A 11 -10.93 -3.66 6.98
CA ASN A 11 -12.19 -3.00 7.33
C ASN A 11 -12.44 -1.92 6.28
N ILE A 12 -13.46 -2.12 5.45
CA ILE A 12 -13.82 -1.18 4.38
C ILE A 12 -15.04 -0.40 4.82
N PHE A 13 -14.84 0.88 5.13
CA PHE A 13 -15.93 1.80 5.49
C PHE A 13 -16.38 2.52 4.24
N THR A 14 -17.51 2.08 3.67
CA THR A 14 -18.05 2.62 2.42
C THR A 14 -19.49 3.13 2.59
N PRO A 15 -19.82 4.31 2.02
CA PRO A 15 -21.20 4.77 1.95
C PRO A 15 -21.98 4.13 0.79
N ALA A 16 -21.33 3.32 -0.07
CA ALA A 16 -21.94 2.83 -1.29
C ALA A 16 -23.03 1.78 -1.03
N PRO A 17 -24.21 1.90 -1.67
CA PRO A 17 -25.20 0.82 -1.67
C PRO A 17 -24.63 -0.37 -2.46
N MET A 18 -24.60 -1.55 -1.84
CA MET A 18 -24.35 -2.80 -2.55
C MET A 18 -25.50 -3.04 -3.54
N GLU A 19 -25.28 -2.84 -4.85
CA GLU A 19 -26.23 -3.32 -5.84
C GLU A 19 -26.16 -4.86 -5.89
N SER A 20 -27.28 -5.50 -5.56
CA SER A 20 -27.50 -6.92 -5.72
C SER A 20 -27.77 -7.23 -7.20
N GLY A 21 -26.71 -7.43 -7.99
CA GLY A 21 -26.79 -7.88 -9.38
C GLY A 21 -26.54 -9.39 -9.53
N PRO A 22 -27.16 -10.08 -10.52
CA PRO A 22 -27.12 -11.55 -10.67
C PRO A 22 -25.84 -12.11 -11.31
N GLU A 23 -24.77 -11.32 -11.43
CA GLU A 23 -23.56 -11.67 -12.18
C GLU A 23 -22.49 -12.35 -11.28
N PRO A 24 -22.08 -13.60 -11.58
CA PRO A 24 -21.22 -14.39 -10.71
C PRO A 24 -19.73 -13.97 -10.69
N ALA A 25 -19.31 -12.99 -11.50
CA ALA A 25 -17.91 -12.55 -11.59
C ALA A 25 -17.77 -11.02 -11.47
N SER A 26 -18.40 -10.45 -10.44
CA SER A 26 -18.34 -9.01 -10.16
C SER A 26 -17.19 -8.67 -9.21
N TRP A 27 -16.60 -7.47 -9.35
CA TRP A 27 -15.57 -6.99 -8.41
C TRP A 27 -15.72 -5.50 -8.10
N LEU A 28 -15.20 -5.12 -6.93
CA LEU A 28 -15.30 -3.78 -6.36
C LEU A 28 -13.91 -3.15 -6.25
N VAL A 29 -13.80 -1.91 -6.70
CA VAL A 29 -12.67 -1.03 -6.41
C VAL A 29 -13.06 -0.13 -5.25
N PHE A 30 -12.18 -0.02 -4.27
CA PHE A 30 -12.31 0.94 -3.18
C PHE A 30 -11.13 1.90 -3.22
N GLU A 31 -11.41 3.20 -3.29
CA GLU A 31 -10.40 4.24 -3.27
C GLU A 31 -10.61 5.12 -2.04
N GLY A 32 -9.55 5.30 -1.25
CA GLY A 32 -9.67 5.96 0.02
C GLY A 32 -8.37 6.04 0.82
N PRO A 33 -8.28 6.99 1.77
CA PRO A 33 -7.25 6.97 2.79
C PRO A 33 -7.25 5.63 3.53
N MET A 34 -6.05 5.09 3.70
CA MET A 34 -5.77 3.87 4.43
C MET A 34 -5.11 4.23 5.76
N SER A 35 -5.59 3.62 6.84
CA SER A 35 -4.96 3.67 8.16
C SER A 35 -4.65 2.27 8.63
N ALA A 36 -3.44 2.06 9.14
CA ALA A 36 -2.95 0.76 9.54
C ALA A 36 -2.35 0.82 10.96
N PRO A 37 -3.19 0.96 12.01
CA PRO A 37 -2.68 1.16 13.37
C PRO A 37 -1.87 -0.05 13.85
N SER A 38 -0.80 0.20 14.59
CA SER A 38 0.17 -0.79 15.06
C SER A 38 -0.42 -1.81 16.05
N ASN A 39 -1.49 -1.44 16.76
CA ASN A 39 -2.20 -2.27 17.74
C ASN A 39 -3.34 -3.11 17.14
N SER A 40 -3.56 -3.05 15.82
CA SER A 40 -4.59 -3.80 15.10
C SER A 40 -3.98 -4.82 14.16
N THR A 41 -4.69 -5.91 13.88
CA THR A 41 -4.33 -6.85 12.79
C THR A 41 -5.03 -6.53 11.47
N THR A 42 -5.91 -5.53 11.48
CA THR A 42 -6.76 -5.15 10.34
C THR A 42 -6.33 -3.79 9.79
N ILE A 43 -6.31 -3.67 8.46
CA ILE A 43 -6.10 -2.41 7.75
C ILE A 43 -7.46 -1.76 7.53
N SER A 44 -7.61 -0.49 7.91
CA SER A 44 -8.85 0.25 7.74
C SER A 44 -8.75 1.15 6.52
N VAL A 45 -9.73 1.06 5.62
CA VAL A 45 -9.85 1.90 4.43
C VAL A 45 -11.15 2.67 4.54
N THR A 46 -11.05 4.00 4.60
CA THR A 46 -12.23 4.88 4.56
C THR A 46 -12.43 5.33 3.13
N THR A 47 -13.45 4.83 2.46
CA THR A 47 -13.61 5.04 1.02
C THR A 47 -14.33 6.35 0.75
N HIS A 48 -13.81 7.17 -0.14
CA HIS A 48 -14.55 8.32 -0.68
C HIS A 48 -15.17 8.00 -2.04
N ALA A 49 -14.69 6.95 -2.71
CA ALA A 49 -15.24 6.44 -3.95
C ALA A 49 -15.21 4.90 -3.97
N SER A 50 -16.16 4.33 -4.72
CA SER A 50 -16.18 2.92 -5.06
C SER A 50 -16.69 2.74 -6.47
N SER A 51 -16.12 1.78 -7.20
CA SER A 51 -16.58 1.42 -8.54
C SER A 51 -16.92 -0.07 -8.60
N PHE A 52 -18.09 -0.37 -9.15
CA PHE A 52 -18.53 -1.74 -9.42
C PHE A 52 -18.27 -2.09 -10.88
N HIS A 53 -17.73 -3.28 -11.11
CA HIS A 53 -17.41 -3.76 -12.45
C HIS A 53 -17.91 -5.19 -12.62
N ALA A 54 -18.68 -5.41 -13.70
CA ALA A 54 -19.21 -6.72 -14.07
C ALA A 54 -18.16 -7.68 -14.65
N THR A 55 -16.99 -7.17 -15.05
CA THR A 55 -15.88 -7.98 -15.59
C THR A 55 -14.53 -7.47 -15.10
N PHE A 56 -13.58 -8.38 -14.86
CA PHE A 56 -12.21 -8.05 -14.47
C PHE A 56 -11.41 -7.57 -15.69
N PRO A 57 -10.91 -6.31 -15.73
CA PRO A 57 -10.04 -5.86 -16.80
C PRO A 57 -8.81 -6.76 -16.88
N VAL A 58 -8.37 -7.11 -18.10
CA VAL A 58 -7.17 -7.95 -18.32
C VAL A 58 -5.93 -7.36 -17.62
N GLN A 59 -5.80 -6.03 -17.57
CA GLN A 59 -4.73 -5.33 -16.85
C GLN A 59 -4.79 -5.52 -15.32
N LYS A 60 -5.98 -5.72 -14.76
CA LYS A 60 -6.17 -5.97 -13.32
C LYS A 60 -6.12 -7.45 -12.95
N GLN A 61 -6.20 -8.36 -13.94
CA GLN A 61 -5.90 -9.79 -13.73
C GLN A 61 -4.43 -10.03 -13.34
N THR A 62 -3.55 -9.07 -13.60
CA THR A 62 -2.15 -9.11 -13.15
C THR A 62 -1.93 -8.54 -11.74
N VAL A 63 -2.90 -7.82 -11.17
CA VAL A 63 -2.80 -7.21 -9.84
C VAL A 63 -3.36 -8.19 -8.82
N GLY A 64 -2.51 -9.11 -8.36
CA GLY A 64 -2.87 -10.12 -7.37
C GLY A 64 -2.92 -9.61 -5.93
N TYR A 65 -2.63 -8.33 -5.71
CA TYR A 65 -2.35 -7.77 -4.39
C TYR A 65 -3.03 -6.41 -4.20
N ALA A 66 -3.33 -6.05 -2.95
CA ALA A 66 -3.80 -4.71 -2.65
C ALA A 66 -2.67 -3.70 -2.90
N GLU A 67 -2.96 -2.67 -3.68
CA GLU A 67 -2.00 -1.60 -3.99
C GLU A 67 -2.08 -0.49 -2.94
N LEU A 68 -0.94 0.07 -2.60
CA LEU A 68 -0.83 1.25 -1.75
C LEU A 68 0.12 2.26 -2.38
N GLU A 69 -0.25 3.52 -2.28
CA GLU A 69 0.58 4.65 -2.71
C GLU A 69 0.66 5.66 -1.57
N GLY A 70 1.84 6.23 -1.36
CA GLY A 70 2.02 7.19 -0.28
C GLY A 70 3.47 7.55 -0.01
N VAL A 71 3.65 8.47 0.93
CA VAL A 71 4.96 8.87 1.42
C VAL A 71 5.28 8.05 2.66
N LEU A 72 6.45 7.40 2.66
CA LEU A 72 6.98 6.68 3.80
C LEU A 72 8.34 7.26 4.19
N LYS A 73 8.59 7.34 5.49
CA LYS A 73 9.85 7.82 6.05
C LYS A 73 10.70 6.65 6.52
N VAL A 74 11.91 6.52 5.99
CA VAL A 74 12.83 5.44 6.37
C VAL A 74 13.32 5.64 7.80
N VAL A 75 13.16 4.61 8.62
CA VAL A 75 13.62 4.61 10.02
C VAL A 75 14.70 3.55 10.28
N GLN A 76 14.80 2.54 9.41
CA GLN A 76 15.88 1.57 9.42
C GLN A 76 16.30 1.25 7.99
N ALA A 77 17.60 1.31 7.73
CA ALA A 77 18.21 1.00 6.43
C ALA A 77 19.35 -0.03 6.61
N SER A 78 18.99 -1.25 7.03
CA SER A 78 19.93 -2.38 7.19
C SER A 78 19.46 -3.58 6.34
N ASP A 79 19.54 -4.82 6.86
CA ASP A 79 19.09 -6.04 6.16
C ASP A 79 17.62 -5.97 5.73
N VAL A 80 16.80 -5.27 6.52
CA VAL A 80 15.41 -4.95 6.19
C VAL A 80 15.25 -3.44 6.22
N ILE A 81 14.71 -2.90 5.13
CA ILE A 81 14.38 -1.48 5.04
C ILE A 81 13.01 -1.28 5.66
N LEU A 82 12.98 -0.64 6.84
CA LEU A 82 11.74 -0.30 7.52
C LEU A 82 11.46 1.19 7.38
N ALA A 83 10.21 1.50 7.09
CA ALA A 83 9.71 2.86 7.05
C ALA A 83 8.42 3.00 7.87
N GLU A 84 8.11 4.22 8.26
CA GLU A 84 6.89 4.60 8.96
C GLU A 84 6.08 5.57 8.10
N ASP A 85 4.79 5.65 8.37
CA ASP A 85 3.96 6.76 7.89
C ASP A 85 4.41 8.04 8.62
N PRO A 86 4.93 9.07 7.92
CA PRO A 86 5.42 10.29 8.56
C PRO A 86 4.31 11.11 9.23
N ASP A 87 3.05 10.92 8.82
CA ASP A 87 1.93 11.72 9.30
C ASP A 87 1.27 11.12 10.55
N THR A 88 1.56 9.84 10.87
CA THR A 88 0.91 9.12 11.97
C THR A 88 1.89 8.27 12.79
N HIS A 89 2.19 8.71 14.02
CA HIS A 89 3.07 7.98 14.95
C HIS A 89 2.53 6.62 15.44
N GLU A 90 1.22 6.39 15.33
CA GLU A 90 0.58 5.12 15.75
C GLU A 90 0.52 4.07 14.62
N SER A 91 1.06 4.40 13.44
CA SER A 91 1.03 3.54 12.26
C SER A 91 1.91 2.30 12.42
N CYS A 92 1.61 1.27 11.64
CA CYS A 92 2.49 0.12 11.48
C CYS A 92 3.79 0.51 10.78
N MET A 93 4.78 -0.36 10.92
CA MET A 93 6.01 -0.29 10.15
C MET A 93 5.78 -0.92 8.77
N PHE A 94 6.43 -0.38 7.76
CA PHE A 94 6.42 -0.89 6.39
C PHE A 94 7.78 -1.49 6.07
N ALA A 95 7.84 -2.79 5.87
CA ALA A 95 9.03 -3.48 5.39
C ALA A 95 9.05 -3.47 3.87
N MET A 96 10.02 -2.75 3.30
CA MET A 96 10.11 -2.48 1.87
C MET A 96 11.06 -3.45 1.17
N SER A 97 10.57 -4.07 0.09
CA SER A 97 11.35 -4.93 -0.81
C SER A 97 11.03 -4.61 -2.26
N SER A 98 11.85 -5.06 -3.22
CA SER A 98 11.54 -4.93 -4.64
C SER A 98 12.27 -5.97 -5.47
N ASP A 99 11.62 -6.48 -6.51
CA ASP A 99 12.24 -7.34 -7.52
C ASP A 99 12.94 -6.53 -8.61
N LYS A 100 12.63 -5.24 -8.74
CA LYS A 100 13.23 -4.35 -9.74
C LYS A 100 14.61 -3.90 -9.27
N THR A 101 15.65 -4.25 -10.03
CA THR A 101 17.05 -4.00 -9.65
C THR A 101 17.34 -2.55 -9.28
N ASN A 102 16.82 -1.59 -10.05
CA ASN A 102 17.01 -0.16 -9.80
C ASN A 102 16.35 0.29 -8.48
N ILE A 103 15.13 -0.19 -8.18
CA ILE A 103 14.43 0.14 -6.92
C ILE A 103 15.12 -0.54 -5.75
N ARG A 104 15.53 -1.81 -5.90
CA ARG A 104 16.29 -2.52 -4.86
C ARG A 104 17.58 -1.79 -4.51
N GLN A 105 18.33 -1.30 -5.50
CA GLN A 105 19.52 -0.48 -5.27
C GLN A 105 19.19 0.84 -4.57
N ALA A 106 18.08 1.50 -4.95
CA ALA A 106 17.65 2.72 -4.28
C ALA A 106 17.24 2.47 -2.82
N LEU A 107 16.54 1.38 -2.53
CA LEU A 107 16.19 0.94 -1.17
C LEU A 107 17.44 0.60 -0.33
N GLN A 108 18.51 0.09 -0.95
CA GLN A 108 19.76 -0.21 -0.24
C GLN A 108 20.61 1.03 0.07
N THR A 109 20.36 2.14 -0.62
CA THR A 109 21.17 3.37 -0.51
C THR A 109 20.43 4.51 0.18
N ILE A 110 19.11 4.39 0.34
CA ILE A 110 18.30 5.39 1.03
C ILE A 110 18.72 5.52 2.50
N ALA A 111 18.97 6.75 2.94
CA ALA A 111 19.39 7.04 4.30
C ALA A 111 18.20 7.06 5.27
N VAL A 112 18.45 6.66 6.52
CA VAL A 112 17.51 6.85 7.62
C VAL A 112 17.14 8.34 7.74
N GLY A 113 15.86 8.61 7.96
CA GLY A 113 15.27 9.94 8.06
C GLY A 113 14.79 10.53 6.73
N LYS A 114 15.09 9.90 5.59
CA LYS A 114 14.58 10.34 4.28
C LYS A 114 13.15 9.86 4.07
N CYS A 115 12.35 10.70 3.40
CA CYS A 115 11.04 10.31 2.90
C CYS A 115 11.16 9.85 1.46
N ALA A 116 10.37 8.85 1.09
CA ALA A 116 10.19 8.41 -0.28
C ALA A 116 8.71 8.29 -0.58
N TRP A 117 8.29 8.81 -1.73
CA TRP A 117 7.00 8.40 -2.28
C TRP A 117 7.17 7.04 -2.93
N ILE A 118 6.19 6.16 -2.72
CA ILE A 118 6.18 4.81 -3.24
C ILE A 118 4.82 4.45 -3.83
N ALA A 119 4.86 3.57 -4.83
CA ALA A 119 3.73 2.73 -5.23
C ALA A 119 4.13 1.27 -5.02
N ALA A 120 3.33 0.53 -4.26
CA ALA A 120 3.69 -0.80 -3.79
C ALA A 120 2.49 -1.75 -3.67
N GLU A 121 2.79 -3.04 -3.74
CA GLU A 121 1.85 -4.12 -3.44
C GLU A 121 1.98 -4.53 -1.97
N ILE A 122 0.86 -4.71 -1.27
CA ILE A 122 0.83 -5.33 0.06
C ILE A 122 0.98 -6.84 -0.10
N ILE A 123 2.05 -7.40 0.45
CA ILE A 123 2.36 -8.84 0.34
C ILE A 123 1.89 -9.61 1.57
N ALA A 124 2.08 -9.05 2.77
CA ALA A 124 1.68 -9.70 4.01
C ALA A 124 1.61 -8.69 5.16
N ARG A 125 0.81 -8.99 6.19
CA ARG A 125 0.85 -8.27 7.47
C ARG A 125 1.28 -9.23 8.59
N ASN A 126 2.39 -8.90 9.23
CA ASN A 126 2.95 -9.63 10.37
C ASN A 126 2.90 -8.73 11.60
N LYS A 127 1.83 -8.84 12.41
CA LYS A 127 1.60 -7.99 13.59
C LYS A 127 1.61 -6.50 13.21
N ASN A 128 2.62 -5.77 13.68
CA ASN A 128 2.84 -4.34 13.48
C ASN A 128 3.69 -4.02 12.24
N VAL A 129 4.02 -5.01 11.40
CA VAL A 129 4.79 -4.82 10.16
C VAL A 129 3.94 -5.22 8.96
N ILE A 130 3.80 -4.32 7.98
CA ILE A 130 3.27 -4.62 6.66
C ILE A 130 4.45 -4.81 5.71
N ASN A 131 4.55 -6.00 5.12
CA ASN A 131 5.53 -6.28 4.07
C ASN A 131 4.97 -5.81 2.74
N ILE A 132 5.74 -4.94 2.08
CA ILE A 132 5.36 -4.34 0.81
C ILE A 132 6.42 -4.57 -0.25
N LYS A 133 5.95 -4.71 -1.49
CA LYS A 133 6.79 -4.85 -2.67
C LYS A 133 6.67 -3.59 -3.51
N VAL A 134 7.73 -2.79 -3.48
CA VAL A 134 7.79 -1.47 -4.11
C VAL A 134 7.98 -1.63 -5.61
N ASN A 135 6.99 -1.16 -6.37
CA ASN A 135 6.95 -1.18 -7.82
C ASN A 135 7.46 0.12 -8.44
N ASN A 136 7.35 1.23 -7.71
CA ASN A 136 7.86 2.53 -8.10
C ASN A 136 8.27 3.33 -6.86
N MET A 137 9.32 4.14 -6.98
CA MET A 137 9.84 4.93 -5.85
C MET A 137 10.58 6.16 -6.35
N PHE A 138 10.46 7.28 -5.62
CA PHE A 138 11.41 8.38 -5.68
C PHE A 138 11.64 8.98 -4.30
N VAL A 139 12.90 9.34 -4.03
CA VAL A 139 13.31 9.97 -2.76
C VAL A 139 12.91 11.44 -2.78
N ILE A 140 12.34 11.91 -1.69
CA ILE A 140 11.94 13.30 -1.51
C ILE A 140 13.10 14.03 -0.83
N ASP A 141 13.88 14.78 -1.62
CA ASP A 141 15.01 15.57 -1.12
C ASP A 141 14.58 17.00 -0.76
N GLY A 142 14.18 17.18 0.51
CA GLY A 142 13.84 18.48 1.08
C GLY A 142 12.51 19.03 0.53
N PHE A 143 11.62 19.45 1.44
CA PHE A 143 10.48 20.29 1.06
C PHE A 143 10.99 21.66 0.63
N LYS A 144 11.50 21.78 -0.59
CA LYS A 144 11.44 23.05 -1.32
C LYS A 144 10.19 23.00 -2.19
N VAL A 145 9.05 23.30 -1.57
CA VAL A 145 7.89 23.80 -2.31
C VAL A 145 8.24 25.24 -2.67
N GLU A 146 9.00 25.43 -3.75
CA GLU A 146 9.02 26.74 -4.41
C GLU A 146 7.74 26.80 -5.25
N MET A 147 6.73 27.47 -4.69
CA MET A 147 5.58 27.93 -5.48
C MET A 147 6.11 28.96 -6.48
N ILE A 148 5.95 28.67 -7.77
CA ILE A 148 5.99 29.68 -8.84
C ILE A 148 4.58 30.23 -9.00
#